data_AF-R1BI83-F1
#
_entry.id   AF-R1BI83-F1
#
_cell.length_a   1.000
_cell.length_b   1.000
_cell.length_c   1.000
_cell.angle_alpha   90.00
_cell.angle_beta   90.00
_cell.angle_gamma   90.00
#
_symmetry.space_group_name_H-M   'P 1'
#
loop_
_entity.id
_entity.type
_entity.pdbx_description
1 polymer ?
#
loop_
_entity_poly.entity_id
_entity_poly.type
_entity_poly.pdbx_seq_one_letter_code
_entity_poly.pdbx_strand_id
1 'polypeptide(L)'
;MVLESAPLPTHLLHYLLTLGVAALLSVVAFNTLSRPRDFLTACGVALTKVQRTAAEIERKTFHIAGLLVPTTHQFLLAIGFENIACVQICVVITVVGWTLDLLRVAFPGGVIARNWPLASLLRESERQRLTGGCYFSLGCTLTIAFSPPSIATVSMLFLILGDMSAAIIGVSFGGETCTMRLGRQGKKSLEGSLAMFAVCFATCCSVFLSVELREYPAFAGALAATLVELHEPFGINDNLTIPIISSLAMQWAFSRVAACDAPETIEWVRAMAQQAVHHPGGL
;
A
#
# COMPACT_ATOMS: atom_id res chain seq x y z
N MET A 1 -0.26 -22.75 -12.60
CA MET A 1 0.50 -23.04 -11.37
C MET A 1 0.69 -21.84 -10.43
N VAL A 2 1.50 -20.80 -10.71
CA VAL A 2 1.72 -19.67 -9.76
C VAL A 2 0.43 -18.87 -9.42
N LEU A 3 -0.52 -18.77 -10.36
CA LEU A 3 -1.85 -18.18 -10.09
C LEU A 3 -2.85 -19.17 -9.48
N GLU A 4 -2.61 -20.48 -9.57
CA GLU A 4 -3.44 -21.50 -8.88
C GLU A 4 -3.07 -21.63 -7.39
N SER A 5 -1.84 -21.25 -7.02
CA SER A 5 -1.39 -21.16 -5.63
C SER A 5 -1.66 -19.79 -4.97
N ALA A 6 -2.39 -18.91 -5.66
CA ALA A 6 -2.79 -17.62 -5.10
C ALA A 6 -3.66 -17.83 -3.83
N PRO A 7 -3.46 -17.03 -2.77
CA PRO A 7 -4.21 -17.18 -1.54
C PRO A 7 -5.71 -16.98 -1.81
N LEU A 8 -6.51 -17.92 -1.32
CA LEU A 8 -7.96 -17.88 -1.48
C LEU A 8 -8.54 -16.62 -0.82
N PRO A 9 -9.67 -16.09 -1.33
CA PRO A 9 -10.33 -14.94 -0.73
C PRO A 9 -10.66 -15.12 0.75
N THR A 10 -11.01 -16.34 1.17
CA THR A 10 -11.25 -16.68 2.57
C THR A 10 -10.00 -16.58 3.44
N HIS A 11 -8.84 -17.03 2.95
CA HIS A 11 -7.57 -16.86 3.67
C HIS A 11 -7.17 -15.39 3.78
N LEU A 12 -7.32 -14.63 2.69
CA LEU A 12 -7.08 -13.18 2.70
C LEU A 12 -8.02 -12.44 3.65
N LEU A 13 -9.31 -12.83 3.69
CA LEU A 13 -10.28 -12.25 4.61
C LEU A 13 -9.87 -12.49 6.07
N HIS A 14 -9.51 -13.72 6.44
CA HIS A 14 -9.04 -13.98 7.81
C HIS A 14 -7.77 -13.19 8.15
N TYR A 15 -6.83 -13.10 7.21
CA TYR A 15 -5.61 -12.29 7.36
C TYR A 15 -5.94 -10.80 7.59
N LEU A 16 -6.88 -10.25 6.81
CA LEU A 16 -7.29 -8.85 6.93
C LEU A 16 -8.07 -8.59 8.22
N LEU A 17 -8.91 -9.53 8.66
CA LEU A 17 -9.63 -9.42 9.92
C LEU A 17 -8.68 -9.46 11.12
N THR A 18 -7.69 -10.36 11.14
CA THR A 18 -6.70 -10.40 12.22
C THR A 18 -5.85 -9.14 12.23
N LEU A 19 -5.40 -8.67 11.07
CA LEU A 19 -4.68 -7.41 10.93
C LEU A 19 -5.55 -6.21 11.40
N GLY A 20 -6.82 -6.17 11.01
CA GLY A 20 -7.76 -5.12 11.41
C GLY A 20 -8.01 -5.08 12.91
N VAL A 21 -8.19 -6.24 13.54
CA VAL A 21 -8.31 -6.35 15.01
C VAL A 21 -7.02 -5.90 15.69
N ALA A 22 -5.85 -6.36 15.24
CA ALA A 22 -4.57 -5.94 15.78
C ALA A 22 -4.36 -4.42 15.65
N ALA A 23 -4.74 -3.84 14.51
CA ALA A 23 -4.66 -2.41 14.28
C ALA A 23 -5.60 -1.62 15.21
N LEU A 24 -6.85 -2.09 15.37
CA LEU A 24 -7.84 -1.48 16.26
C LEU A 24 -7.38 -1.54 17.73
N LEU A 25 -6.88 -2.69 18.18
CA LEU A 25 -6.32 -2.84 19.53
C LEU A 25 -5.14 -1.91 19.75
N SER A 26 -4.26 -1.76 18.74
CA SER A 26 -3.10 -0.85 18.82
C SER A 26 -3.53 0.61 18.96
N VAL A 27 -4.58 1.00 18.21
CA VAL A 27 -5.17 2.34 18.29
C VAL A 27 -5.82 2.60 19.64
N VAL A 28 -6.64 1.65 20.14
CA VAL A 28 -7.28 1.75 21.45
C VAL A 28 -6.22 1.85 22.53
N ALA A 29 -5.21 0.98 22.51
CA ALA A 29 -4.10 1.01 23.45
C ALA A 29 -3.42 2.38 23.47
N PHE A 30 -3.05 2.93 22.30
CA PHE A 30 -2.43 4.25 22.22
C PHE A 30 -3.33 5.37 22.77
N ASN A 31 -4.63 5.34 22.45
CA ASN A 31 -5.58 6.36 22.91
C ASN A 31 -5.91 6.26 24.41
N THR A 32 -5.74 5.07 25.01
CA THR A 32 -5.91 4.88 26.47
C THR A 32 -4.66 5.25 27.28
N LEU A 33 -3.53 5.56 26.62
CA LEU A 33 -2.34 6.04 27.33
C LEU A 33 -2.64 7.37 27.99
N SER A 34 -2.47 7.44 29.31
CA SER A 34 -2.62 8.67 30.09
C SER A 34 -1.56 9.72 29.73
N ARG A 35 -0.40 9.29 29.21
CA ARG A 35 0.71 10.16 28.79
C ARG A 35 1.36 9.67 27.48
N PRO A 36 0.70 9.87 26.32
CA PRO A 36 1.20 9.38 25.03
C PRO A 36 2.52 10.05 24.64
N ARG A 37 2.77 11.29 25.09
CA ARG A 37 4.02 12.02 24.83
C ARG A 37 5.22 11.43 25.60
N ASP A 38 5.00 10.98 26.84
CA ASP A 38 6.01 10.33 27.65
C ASP A 38 6.38 8.97 27.04
N PHE A 39 5.37 8.23 26.55
CA PHE A 39 5.58 6.98 25.81
C PHE A 39 6.45 7.19 24.56
N LEU A 40 6.13 8.19 23.73
CA LEU A 40 6.94 8.51 22.54
C LEU A 40 8.38 8.87 22.90
N THR A 41 8.58 9.62 23.99
CA THR A 41 9.92 9.98 24.47
C THR A 41 10.67 8.73 24.95
N ALA A 42 10.00 7.80 25.63
CA ALA A 42 10.56 6.52 26.05
C ALA A 42 10.93 5.61 24.86
N CYS A 43 10.20 5.71 23.74
CA CYS A 43 10.55 5.07 22.47
C CYS A 43 11.75 5.72 21.75
N GLY A 44 12.37 6.76 22.34
CA GLY A 44 13.54 7.44 21.77
C GLY A 44 13.20 8.57 20.80
N VAL A 45 11.95 9.03 20.73
CA VAL A 45 11.57 10.18 19.90
C VAL A 45 12.10 11.46 20.54
N ALA A 46 12.82 12.28 19.76
CA ALA A 46 13.34 13.56 20.23
C ALA A 46 12.21 14.49 20.71
N LEU A 47 12.39 15.17 21.85
CA LEU A 47 11.38 16.04 22.47
C LEU A 47 10.80 17.09 21.50
N THR A 48 11.63 17.62 20.59
CA THR A 48 11.23 18.60 19.56
C THR A 48 10.28 18.02 18.52
N LYS A 49 10.23 16.69 18.36
CA LYS A 49 9.43 15.96 17.36
C LYS A 49 8.18 15.32 17.96
N VAL A 50 8.13 15.08 19.28
CA VAL A 50 7.04 14.36 19.96
C VAL A 50 5.65 14.90 19.59
N GLN A 51 5.45 16.22 19.58
CA GLN A 51 4.15 16.81 19.23
C GLN A 51 3.75 16.52 17.78
N ARG A 52 4.71 16.60 16.85
CA ARG A 52 4.48 16.32 15.43
C ARG A 52 4.21 14.83 15.19
N THR A 53 4.96 13.96 15.86
CA THR A 53 4.74 12.51 15.83
C THR A 53 3.35 12.15 16.35
N ALA A 54 2.93 12.70 17.49
CA ALA A 54 1.60 12.42 18.04
C ALA A 54 0.47 12.83 17.09
N ALA A 55 0.56 14.02 16.49
CA ALA A 55 -0.41 14.48 15.50
C ALA A 55 -0.41 13.61 14.22
N GLU A 56 0.75 13.06 13.84
CA GLU A 56 0.83 12.14 12.70
C GLU A 56 0.21 10.77 13.01
N ILE A 57 0.41 10.24 14.22
CA ILE A 57 -0.22 8.99 14.68
C ILE A 57 -1.74 9.14 14.73
N GLU A 58 -2.25 10.26 15.26
CA GLU A 58 -3.69 10.53 15.31
C GLU A 58 -4.30 10.53 13.90
N ARG A 59 -3.64 11.18 12.94
CA ARG A 59 -4.10 11.21 11.54
C ARG A 59 -4.05 9.82 10.90
N LYS A 60 -2.94 9.10 11.06
CA LYS A 60 -2.74 7.78 10.45
C LYS A 60 -3.61 6.69 11.10
N THR A 61 -4.11 6.92 12.32
CA THR A 61 -5.16 6.10 12.94
C THR A 61 -6.43 6.09 12.09
N PHE A 62 -6.84 7.22 11.51
CA PHE A 62 -7.96 7.25 10.56
C PHE A 62 -7.60 6.63 9.22
N HIS A 63 -6.33 6.69 8.80
CA HIS A 63 -5.85 6.03 7.59
C HIS A 63 -5.97 4.50 7.67
N ILE A 64 -5.83 3.90 8.86
CA ILE A 64 -6.09 2.47 9.12
C ILE A 64 -7.52 2.07 8.75
N ALA A 65 -8.51 2.98 8.83
CA ALA A 65 -9.87 2.70 8.36
C ALA A 65 -9.92 2.33 6.86
N GLY A 66 -8.88 2.69 6.10
CA GLY A 66 -8.66 2.22 4.74
C GLY A 66 -8.63 0.69 4.60
N LEU A 67 -8.30 -0.06 5.67
CA LEU A 67 -8.38 -1.53 5.69
C LEU A 67 -9.78 -2.05 5.39
N LEU A 68 -10.82 -1.24 5.59
CA LEU A 68 -12.19 -1.62 5.23
C LEU A 68 -12.33 -1.95 3.75
N VAL A 69 -11.60 -1.25 2.85
CA VAL A 69 -11.72 -1.48 1.40
C VAL A 69 -11.24 -2.87 0.99
N PRO A 70 -9.98 -3.30 1.25
CA PRO A 70 -9.56 -4.66 0.93
C PRO A 70 -10.34 -5.71 1.73
N THR A 71 -10.76 -5.42 2.96
CA THR A 71 -11.55 -6.37 3.78
C THR A 71 -12.92 -6.62 3.17
N THR A 72 -13.66 -5.56 2.83
CA THR A 72 -14.97 -5.67 2.17
C THR A 72 -14.84 -6.32 0.80
N HIS A 73 -13.80 -5.99 0.03
CA HIS A 73 -13.53 -6.63 -1.26
C HIS A 73 -13.37 -8.15 -1.11
N GLN A 74 -12.53 -8.61 -0.18
CA GLN A 74 -12.33 -10.05 0.05
C GLN A 74 -13.56 -10.72 0.67
N PHE A 75 -14.32 -10.02 1.51
CA PHE A 75 -15.60 -10.50 2.03
C PHE A 75 -16.62 -10.74 0.91
N LEU A 76 -16.80 -9.77 0.01
CA LEU A 76 -17.71 -9.88 -1.13
C LEU A 76 -17.33 -11.07 -2.03
N LEU A 77 -16.05 -11.22 -2.36
CA LEU A 77 -15.56 -12.38 -3.11
C LEU A 77 -15.81 -13.71 -2.36
N ALA A 78 -15.61 -13.73 -1.04
CA ALA A 78 -15.82 -14.93 -0.23
C ALA A 78 -17.29 -15.37 -0.16
N ILE A 79 -18.26 -14.44 -0.25
CA ILE A 79 -19.69 -14.75 -0.31
C ILE A 79 -20.19 -14.99 -1.75
N GLY A 80 -19.29 -15.04 -2.74
CA GLY A 80 -19.59 -15.42 -4.12
C GLY A 80 -19.87 -14.26 -5.08
N PHE A 81 -19.58 -13.02 -4.72
CA PHE A 81 -19.66 -11.92 -5.69
C PHE A 81 -18.54 -12.04 -6.73
N GLU A 82 -18.85 -11.68 -7.96
CA GLU A 82 -17.84 -11.52 -8.99
C GLU A 82 -17.01 -10.25 -8.77
N ASN A 83 -15.73 -10.28 -9.17
CA ASN A 83 -14.85 -9.11 -9.05
C ASN A 83 -15.40 -7.89 -9.82
N ILE A 84 -16.10 -8.12 -10.95
CA ILE A 84 -16.70 -7.03 -11.73
C ILE A 84 -17.78 -6.27 -10.94
N ALA A 85 -18.58 -6.98 -10.14
CA ALA A 85 -19.58 -6.36 -9.28
C ALA A 85 -18.90 -5.52 -8.18
N CYS A 86 -17.80 -6.02 -7.62
CA CYS A 86 -16.99 -5.26 -6.65
C CYS A 86 -16.43 -3.97 -7.28
N VAL A 87 -15.90 -4.05 -8.51
CA VAL A 87 -15.42 -2.89 -9.28
C VAL A 87 -16.54 -1.87 -9.50
N GLN A 88 -17.73 -2.30 -9.89
CA GLN A 88 -18.88 -1.41 -10.09
C GLN A 88 -19.25 -0.66 -8.80
N ILE A 89 -19.26 -1.35 -7.66
CA ILE A 89 -19.48 -0.73 -6.35
C ILE A 89 -18.40 0.32 -6.07
N CYS A 90 -17.12 -0.01 -6.28
CA CYS A 90 -16.00 0.91 -6.09
C CYS A 90 -16.07 2.14 -7.01
N VAL A 91 -16.48 1.96 -8.28
CA VAL A 91 -16.69 3.05 -9.24
C VAL A 91 -17.78 3.99 -8.76
N VAL A 92 -18.93 3.46 -8.29
CA VAL A 92 -20.02 4.29 -7.76
C VAL A 92 -19.55 5.10 -6.55
N ILE A 93 -18.87 4.46 -5.60
CA ILE A 93 -18.32 5.15 -4.40
C ILE A 93 -17.34 6.25 -4.81
N THR A 94 -16.44 5.96 -5.77
CA THR A 94 -15.44 6.91 -6.25
C THR A 94 -16.08 8.09 -6.94
N VAL A 95 -17.03 7.86 -7.87
CA VAL A 95 -17.73 8.93 -8.59
C VAL A 95 -18.51 9.82 -7.63
N VAL A 96 -19.24 9.24 -6.68
CA VAL A 96 -19.98 10.00 -5.66
C VAL A 96 -19.03 10.82 -4.80
N GLY A 97 -17.96 10.20 -4.27
CA GLY A 97 -16.97 10.87 -3.43
C GLY A 97 -16.27 12.03 -4.15
N TRP A 98 -15.83 11.81 -5.39
CA TRP A 98 -15.23 12.85 -6.24
C TRP A 98 -16.20 13.97 -6.54
N THR A 99 -17.46 13.66 -6.85
CA THR A 99 -18.48 14.68 -7.13
C THR A 99 -18.70 15.57 -5.90
N LEU A 100 -18.85 14.98 -4.71
CA LEU A 100 -19.02 15.73 -3.46
C LEU A 100 -17.80 16.60 -3.14
N ASP A 101 -16.59 16.09 -3.34
CA ASP A 101 -15.36 16.84 -3.07
C ASP A 101 -15.11 17.96 -4.10
N LEU A 102 -15.44 17.72 -5.38
CA LEU A 102 -15.43 18.77 -6.41
C LEU A 102 -16.41 19.88 -6.07
N LEU A 103 -17.62 19.53 -5.63
CA LEU A 103 -18.61 20.52 -5.19
C LEU A 103 -18.14 21.29 -3.95
N ARG A 104 -17.46 20.63 -3.01
CA ARG A 104 -16.85 21.31 -1.85
C ARG A 104 -15.84 22.36 -2.29
N VAL A 105 -14.93 22.00 -3.19
CA VAL A 105 -13.85 22.89 -3.66
C VAL A 105 -14.40 24.01 -4.55
N ALA A 106 -15.37 23.72 -5.41
CA ALA A 106 -16.01 24.72 -6.28
C ALA A 106 -16.85 25.73 -5.49
N PHE A 107 -17.49 25.30 -4.39
CA PHE A 107 -18.37 26.13 -3.56
C PHE A 107 -17.95 26.12 -2.09
N PRO A 108 -16.85 26.80 -1.72
CA PRO A 108 -16.31 26.77 -0.35
C PRO A 108 -17.24 27.36 0.71
N GLY A 109 -18.24 28.18 0.32
CA GLY A 109 -19.31 28.67 1.20
C GLY A 109 -20.59 27.83 1.18
N GLY A 110 -20.65 26.77 0.36
CA GLY A 110 -21.82 25.93 0.17
C GLY A 110 -22.10 24.98 1.34
N VAL A 111 -23.30 24.37 1.33
CA VAL A 111 -23.74 23.44 2.39
C VAL A 111 -22.78 22.26 2.55
N ILE A 112 -22.26 21.72 1.44
CA ILE A 112 -21.32 20.60 1.45
C ILE A 112 -20.01 20.98 2.13
N ALA A 113 -19.44 22.15 1.81
CA ALA A 113 -18.19 22.61 2.40
C ALA A 113 -18.33 22.92 3.90
N ARG A 114 -19.46 23.50 4.31
CA ARG A 114 -19.73 23.83 5.73
C ARG A 114 -19.99 22.58 6.58
N ASN A 115 -20.58 21.54 6.01
CA ASN A 115 -20.92 20.30 6.70
C ASN A 115 -20.04 19.13 6.25
N TRP A 116 -18.82 19.40 5.78
CA TRP A 116 -17.95 18.35 5.26
C TRP A 116 -17.64 17.34 6.38
N PRO A 117 -17.92 16.05 6.18
CA PRO A 117 -17.63 15.04 7.19
C PRO A 117 -16.12 14.99 7.42
N LEU A 118 -15.73 14.85 8.69
CA LEU A 118 -14.32 14.76 9.09
C LEU A 118 -13.46 15.96 8.64
N ALA A 119 -14.05 17.16 8.55
CA ALA A 119 -13.33 18.39 8.22
C ALA A 119 -12.12 18.68 9.13
N SER A 120 -12.11 18.13 10.36
CA SER A 120 -10.99 18.20 11.30
C SER A 120 -9.74 17.42 10.84
N LEU A 121 -9.90 16.44 9.93
CA LEU A 121 -8.80 15.61 9.44
C LEU A 121 -8.10 16.18 8.21
N LEU A 122 -8.71 17.17 7.54
CA LEU A 122 -8.16 17.79 6.34
C LEU A 122 -6.88 18.56 6.65
N ARG A 123 -5.85 18.39 5.82
CA ARG A 123 -4.68 19.28 5.83
C ARG A 123 -5.09 20.68 5.38
N GLU A 124 -4.34 21.69 5.82
CA GLU A 124 -4.55 23.06 5.38
C GLU A 124 -4.47 23.20 3.85
N SER A 125 -3.57 22.42 3.22
CA SER A 125 -3.44 22.35 1.76
C SER A 125 -4.60 21.64 1.04
N GLU A 126 -5.40 20.83 1.75
CA GLU A 126 -6.57 20.11 1.23
C GLU A 126 -7.88 20.90 1.39
N ARG A 127 -7.86 22.02 2.14
CA ARG A 127 -9.06 22.88 2.29
C ARG A 127 -9.51 23.48 0.95
N GLN A 128 -8.58 23.73 0.04
CA GLN A 128 -8.81 24.37 -1.26
C GLN A 128 -8.50 23.45 -2.46
N ARG A 129 -8.28 22.16 -2.22
CA ARG A 129 -7.92 21.15 -3.23
C ARG A 129 -8.65 19.85 -2.94
N LEU A 130 -8.72 18.97 -3.94
CA LEU A 130 -9.24 17.61 -3.73
C LEU A 130 -8.49 16.91 -2.59
N THR A 131 -9.23 16.19 -1.77
CA THR A 131 -8.75 15.45 -0.61
C THR A 131 -7.94 14.23 -1.02
N GLY A 132 -7.03 13.78 -0.14
CA GLY A 132 -6.38 12.47 -0.29
C GLY A 132 -7.38 11.31 -0.44
N GLY A 133 -8.57 11.41 0.16
CA GLY A 133 -9.64 10.40 0.05
C GLY A 133 -10.15 10.19 -1.38
N CYS A 134 -10.22 11.25 -2.20
CA CYS A 134 -10.54 11.12 -3.62
C CYS A 134 -9.48 10.32 -4.37
N TYR A 135 -8.21 10.63 -4.15
CA TYR A 135 -7.11 9.90 -4.77
C TYR A 135 -7.02 8.45 -4.28
N PHE A 136 -7.27 8.22 -2.99
CA PHE A 136 -7.33 6.88 -2.37
C PHE A 136 -8.43 6.02 -3.00
N SER A 137 -9.67 6.53 -3.07
CA SER A 137 -10.80 5.78 -3.64
C SER A 137 -10.58 5.43 -5.11
N LEU A 138 -10.04 6.37 -5.90
CA LEU A 138 -9.67 6.10 -7.29
C LEU A 138 -8.53 5.07 -7.40
N GLY A 139 -7.50 5.19 -6.55
CA GLY A 139 -6.38 4.24 -6.50
C GLY A 139 -6.82 2.81 -6.20
N CYS A 140 -7.66 2.62 -5.18
CA CYS A 140 -8.27 1.34 -4.87
C CYS A 140 -9.11 0.82 -6.04
N THR A 141 -9.97 1.66 -6.62
CA THR A 141 -10.87 1.26 -7.72
C THR A 141 -10.10 0.77 -8.94
N LEU A 142 -9.10 1.52 -9.39
CA LEU A 142 -8.27 1.12 -10.53
C LEU A 142 -7.46 -0.14 -10.21
N THR A 143 -6.93 -0.25 -8.99
CA THR A 143 -6.14 -1.42 -8.58
C THR A 143 -6.99 -2.69 -8.57
N ILE A 144 -8.22 -2.64 -8.03
CA ILE A 144 -9.17 -3.77 -8.03
C ILE A 144 -9.65 -4.12 -9.44
N ALA A 145 -9.79 -3.11 -10.32
CA ALA A 145 -10.21 -3.32 -11.70
C ALA A 145 -9.16 -4.02 -12.56
N PHE A 146 -7.88 -3.67 -12.38
CA PHE A 146 -6.79 -4.09 -13.27
C PHE A 146 -5.85 -5.15 -12.69
N SER A 147 -6.02 -5.55 -11.43
CA SER A 147 -5.12 -6.51 -10.77
C SER A 147 -5.90 -7.72 -10.26
N PRO A 148 -5.28 -8.91 -10.23
CA PRO A 148 -5.83 -10.07 -9.54
C PRO A 148 -6.17 -9.73 -8.08
N PRO A 149 -7.26 -10.28 -7.49
CA PRO A 149 -7.72 -9.87 -6.17
C PRO A 149 -6.67 -9.92 -5.05
N SER A 150 -5.82 -10.95 -5.04
CA SER A 150 -4.73 -11.09 -4.06
C SER A 150 -3.69 -9.99 -4.19
N ILE A 151 -3.26 -9.67 -5.41
CA ILE A 151 -2.32 -8.58 -5.69
C ILE A 151 -2.96 -7.24 -5.36
N ALA A 152 -4.23 -7.03 -5.72
CA ALA A 152 -4.95 -5.80 -5.41
C ALA A 152 -5.01 -5.55 -3.89
N THR A 153 -5.31 -6.60 -3.11
CA THR A 153 -5.29 -6.55 -1.64
C THR A 153 -3.92 -6.17 -1.11
N VAL A 154 -2.84 -6.81 -1.56
CA VAL A 154 -1.48 -6.51 -1.08
C VAL A 154 -1.05 -5.08 -1.46
N SER A 155 -1.36 -4.61 -2.66
CA SER A 155 -1.09 -3.23 -3.08
C SER A 155 -1.84 -2.19 -2.25
N MET A 156 -3.09 -2.46 -1.88
CA MET A 156 -3.82 -1.61 -0.94
C MET A 156 -3.19 -1.65 0.46
N LEU A 157 -2.71 -2.81 0.92
CA LEU A 157 -1.97 -2.90 2.18
C LEU A 157 -0.63 -2.16 2.14
N PHE A 158 0.05 -2.09 1.00
CA PHE A 158 1.26 -1.28 0.84
C PHE A 158 0.97 0.20 1.00
N LEU A 159 -0.16 0.67 0.45
CA LEU A 159 -0.62 2.01 0.72
C LEU A 159 -0.93 2.19 2.21
N ILE A 160 -1.79 1.35 2.79
CA ILE A 160 -2.28 1.58 4.15
C ILE A 160 -1.20 1.42 5.23
N LEU A 161 -0.47 0.31 5.21
CA LEU A 161 0.54 -0.01 6.22
C LEU A 161 1.88 0.65 5.88
N GLY A 162 2.29 0.59 4.60
CA GLY A 162 3.57 1.14 4.16
C GLY A 162 3.63 2.66 4.32
N ASP A 163 2.65 3.40 3.80
CA ASP A 163 2.60 4.87 3.94
C ASP A 163 2.43 5.30 5.40
N MET A 164 1.71 4.53 6.20
CA MET A 164 1.63 4.76 7.64
C MET A 164 3.00 4.62 8.31
N SER A 165 3.71 3.52 8.05
CA SER A 165 5.04 3.29 8.61
C SER A 165 6.06 4.32 8.13
N ALA A 166 6.00 4.71 6.84
CA ALA A 166 6.86 5.75 6.29
C ALA A 166 6.68 7.08 7.03
N ALA A 167 5.43 7.50 7.23
CA ALA A 167 5.12 8.76 7.88
C ALA A 167 5.48 8.76 9.38
N ILE A 168 5.10 7.71 10.12
CA ILE A 168 5.35 7.64 11.57
C ILE A 168 6.86 7.55 11.84
N ILE A 169 7.59 6.66 11.16
CA ILE A 169 9.03 6.50 11.36
C ILE A 169 9.80 7.71 10.82
N GLY A 170 9.42 8.24 9.66
CA GLY A 170 10.05 9.42 9.07
C GLY A 170 9.92 10.67 9.95
N VAL A 171 8.75 10.89 10.58
CA VAL A 171 8.56 12.02 11.50
C VAL A 171 9.26 11.78 12.84
N SER A 172 9.25 10.56 13.36
CA SER A 172 9.79 10.24 14.68
C SER A 172 11.31 10.18 14.71
N PHE A 173 11.91 9.50 13.74
CA PHE A 173 13.32 9.14 13.73
C PHE A 173 14.10 9.75 12.56
N GLY A 174 13.41 10.31 11.54
CA GLY A 174 14.08 10.88 10.38
C GLY A 174 15.03 12.02 10.73
N GLY A 175 16.32 11.88 10.42
CA GLY A 175 17.34 12.90 10.69
C GLY A 175 17.21 14.13 9.79
N GLU A 176 17.72 15.30 10.21
CA GLU A 176 17.80 16.48 9.33
C GLU A 176 18.80 16.25 8.17
N THR A 177 19.82 15.42 8.38
CA THR A 177 20.89 15.08 7.43
C THR A 177 20.46 14.04 6.38
N CYS A 178 19.55 13.12 6.73
CA CYS A 178 19.07 12.04 5.86
C CYS A 178 17.66 12.33 5.30
N THR A 179 17.31 13.61 5.16
CA THR A 179 16.09 14.00 4.45
C THR A 179 16.39 14.26 2.98
N MET A 180 15.87 13.39 2.12
CA MET A 180 15.89 13.65 0.69
C MET A 180 14.81 14.70 0.40
N ARG A 181 15.22 15.82 -0.22
CA ARG A 181 14.27 16.85 -0.68
C ARG A 181 13.66 16.43 -2.02
N LEU A 182 13.01 15.28 -2.04
CA LEU A 182 12.24 14.80 -3.17
C LEU A 182 10.76 14.76 -2.76
N GLY A 183 9.88 15.31 -3.61
CA GLY A 183 8.44 15.45 -3.35
C GLY A 183 7.99 16.89 -3.09
N ARG A 184 6.71 17.15 -3.40
CA ARG A 184 6.10 18.49 -3.46
C ARG A 184 5.91 19.15 -2.08
N GLN A 185 5.91 18.36 -1.01
CA GLN A 185 5.73 18.83 0.37
C GLN A 185 7.00 18.85 1.23
N GLY A 186 8.16 18.42 0.69
CA GLY A 186 9.47 18.65 1.29
C GLY A 186 9.77 17.87 2.57
N LYS A 187 10.82 17.04 2.48
CA LYS A 187 11.44 16.18 3.52
C LYS A 187 10.79 14.81 3.68
N LYS A 188 11.04 13.92 2.70
CA LYS A 188 10.93 12.47 2.92
C LYS A 188 12.25 11.97 3.52
N SER A 189 12.15 11.14 4.55
CA SER A 189 13.30 10.64 5.30
C SER A 189 13.65 9.24 4.81
N LEU A 190 14.95 8.95 4.71
CA LEU A 190 15.43 7.63 4.30
C LEU A 190 14.98 6.53 5.27
N GLU A 191 14.91 6.85 6.56
CA GLU A 191 14.39 5.99 7.61
C GLU A 191 12.90 5.66 7.39
N GLY A 192 12.10 6.65 6.96
CA GLY A 192 10.70 6.45 6.56
C GLY A 192 10.57 5.53 5.34
N SER A 193 11.34 5.78 4.28
CA SER A 193 11.32 4.94 3.07
C SER A 193 11.80 3.51 3.35
N LEU A 194 12.81 3.33 4.21
CA LEU A 194 13.26 1.99 4.64
C LEU A 194 12.18 1.25 5.46
N ALA A 195 11.47 1.97 6.34
CA ALA A 195 10.35 1.41 7.08
C ALA A 195 9.21 0.97 6.16
N MET A 196 8.89 1.79 5.14
CA MET A 196 7.92 1.42 4.10
C MET A 196 8.34 0.13 3.39
N PHE A 197 9.57 0.08 2.89
CA PHE A 197 10.08 -1.07 2.16
C PHE A 197 9.99 -2.34 3.01
N ALA A 198 10.45 -2.29 4.27
CA ALA A 198 10.43 -3.43 5.18
C ALA A 198 9.00 -3.93 5.46
N VAL A 199 8.06 -3.02 5.73
CA VAL A 199 6.67 -3.37 6.02
C VAL A 199 5.97 -3.92 4.78
N CYS A 200 6.16 -3.30 3.61
CA CYS A 200 5.61 -3.81 2.35
C CYS A 200 6.17 -5.20 2.02
N PHE A 201 7.49 -5.36 2.11
CA PHE A 201 8.14 -6.64 1.83
C PHE A 201 7.63 -7.75 2.76
N ALA A 202 7.60 -7.49 4.07
CA ALA A 202 7.10 -8.43 5.06
C ALA A 202 5.62 -8.78 4.83
N THR A 203 4.78 -7.78 4.53
CA THR A 203 3.34 -7.96 4.27
C THR A 203 3.08 -8.81 3.02
N CYS A 204 3.84 -8.60 1.94
CA CYS A 204 3.69 -9.42 0.74
C CYS A 204 4.17 -10.85 0.99
N CYS A 205 5.31 -11.02 1.65
CA CYS A 205 5.82 -12.34 2.00
C CYS A 205 4.88 -13.12 2.94
N SER A 206 4.21 -12.45 3.88
CA SER A 206 3.25 -13.10 4.79
C SER A 206 1.96 -13.49 4.08
N VAL A 207 1.44 -12.65 3.19
CA VAL A 207 0.22 -12.94 2.43
C VAL A 207 0.42 -14.09 1.45
N PHE A 208 1.57 -14.14 0.78
CA PHE A 208 1.91 -15.17 -0.21
C PHE A 208 2.73 -16.32 0.39
N LEU A 209 2.55 -16.65 1.68
CA LEU A 209 3.38 -17.65 2.39
C LEU A 209 3.37 -19.05 1.75
N SER A 210 2.35 -19.39 0.96
CA SER A 210 2.24 -20.66 0.24
C SER A 210 2.82 -20.64 -1.18
N VAL A 211 3.29 -19.48 -1.66
CA VAL A 211 3.80 -19.30 -3.02
C VAL A 211 5.32 -19.37 -3.03
N GLU A 212 5.87 -20.18 -3.92
CA GLU A 212 7.32 -20.29 -4.17
C GLU A 212 7.86 -19.00 -4.80
N LEU A 213 9.11 -18.66 -4.49
CA LEU A 213 9.80 -17.46 -4.99
C LEU A 213 9.05 -16.13 -4.72
N ARG A 214 8.15 -16.09 -3.73
CA ARG A 214 7.35 -14.90 -3.36
C ARG A 214 8.19 -13.67 -3.00
N GLU A 215 9.42 -13.88 -2.54
CA GLU A 215 10.35 -12.82 -2.19
C GLU A 215 10.68 -11.93 -3.40
N TYR A 216 10.64 -12.48 -4.62
CA TYR A 216 10.90 -11.74 -5.84
C TYR A 216 9.81 -10.70 -6.16
N PRO A 217 8.50 -11.07 -6.28
CA PRO A 217 7.43 -10.09 -6.41
C PRO A 217 7.26 -9.21 -5.16
N ALA A 218 7.52 -9.72 -3.95
CA ALA A 218 7.52 -8.90 -2.75
C ALA A 218 8.57 -7.79 -2.82
N PHE A 219 9.79 -8.10 -3.24
CA PHE A 219 10.86 -7.11 -3.45
C PHE A 219 10.48 -6.09 -4.52
N ALA A 220 10.03 -6.55 -5.69
CA ALA A 220 9.65 -5.67 -6.79
C ALA A 220 8.50 -4.72 -6.40
N GLY A 221 7.46 -5.23 -5.77
CA GLY A 221 6.33 -4.45 -5.29
C GLY A 221 6.72 -3.46 -4.19
N ALA A 222 7.47 -3.90 -3.18
CA ALA A 222 7.89 -3.05 -2.07
C ALA A 222 8.84 -1.93 -2.53
N LEU A 223 9.77 -2.26 -3.44
CA LEU A 223 10.64 -1.27 -4.06
C LEU A 223 9.83 -0.25 -4.87
N ALA A 224 8.88 -0.70 -5.69
CA ALA A 224 8.04 0.18 -6.48
C ALA A 224 7.21 1.12 -5.58
N ALA A 225 6.57 0.60 -4.53
CA ALA A 225 5.83 1.42 -3.56
C ALA A 225 6.73 2.48 -2.90
N THR A 226 7.92 2.07 -2.47
CA THR A 226 8.90 2.95 -1.81
C THR A 226 9.43 4.03 -2.75
N LEU A 227 9.71 3.69 -4.02
CA LEU A 227 10.15 4.66 -5.02
C LEU A 227 9.05 5.65 -5.37
N VAL A 228 7.81 5.19 -5.49
CA VAL A 228 6.64 6.06 -5.76
C VAL A 228 6.39 6.99 -4.59
N GLU A 229 6.48 6.48 -3.36
CA GLU A 229 6.45 7.30 -2.14
C GLU A 229 7.54 8.35 -2.23
N LEU A 230 8.79 7.97 -2.45
CA LEU A 230 9.92 8.90 -2.46
C LEU A 230 9.83 9.97 -3.56
N HIS A 231 9.39 9.62 -4.76
CA HIS A 231 9.48 10.49 -5.94
C HIS A 231 8.19 11.23 -6.31
N GLU A 232 7.02 10.81 -5.82
CA GLU A 232 5.71 11.37 -6.20
C GLU A 232 5.60 11.58 -7.73
N PRO A 233 5.57 10.51 -8.53
CA PRO A 233 5.66 10.61 -9.98
C PRO A 233 4.57 11.55 -10.53
N PHE A 234 4.97 12.48 -11.39
CA PHE A 234 4.10 13.48 -12.03
C PHE A 234 3.38 14.45 -11.08
N GLY A 235 3.77 14.51 -9.80
CA GLY A 235 3.11 15.34 -8.80
C GLY A 235 1.68 14.90 -8.47
N ILE A 236 1.35 13.64 -8.78
CA ILE A 236 0.08 12.98 -8.47
C ILE A 236 0.16 12.48 -7.02
N ASN A 237 -0.99 12.48 -6.33
CA ASN A 237 -1.08 12.04 -4.95
C ASN A 237 -0.70 10.55 -4.79
N ASP A 238 0.10 10.27 -3.77
CA ASP A 238 0.60 8.95 -3.41
C ASP A 238 -0.51 7.91 -3.14
N ASN A 239 -1.65 8.35 -2.59
CA ASN A 239 -2.82 7.49 -2.40
C ASN A 239 -3.38 6.91 -3.70
N LEU A 240 -3.16 7.58 -4.84
CA LEU A 240 -3.51 7.06 -6.16
C LEU A 240 -2.40 6.18 -6.73
N THR A 241 -1.16 6.64 -6.67
CA THR A 241 -0.05 6.03 -7.43
C THR A 241 0.53 4.79 -6.75
N ILE A 242 0.64 4.76 -5.42
CA ILE A 242 1.25 3.62 -4.69
C ILE A 242 0.55 2.29 -5.03
N PRO A 243 -0.77 2.13 -4.87
CA PRO A 243 -1.41 0.84 -5.07
C PRO A 243 -1.35 0.41 -6.55
N ILE A 244 -1.48 1.34 -7.49
CA ILE A 244 -1.44 1.05 -8.94
C ILE A 244 -0.04 0.59 -9.35
N ILE A 245 1.00 1.36 -9.04
CA ILE A 245 2.35 1.08 -9.52
C ILE A 245 2.93 -0.15 -8.83
N SER A 246 2.66 -0.33 -7.53
CA SER A 246 3.07 -1.55 -6.83
C SER A 246 2.35 -2.80 -7.34
N SER A 247 1.06 -2.69 -7.73
CA SER A 247 0.33 -3.84 -8.29
C SER A 247 0.90 -4.24 -9.65
N LEU A 248 1.22 -3.27 -10.50
CA LEU A 248 1.86 -3.51 -11.79
C LEU A 248 3.23 -4.16 -11.63
N ALA A 249 4.04 -3.68 -10.67
CA ALA A 249 5.35 -4.25 -10.38
C ALA A 249 5.25 -5.72 -9.90
N MET A 250 4.29 -6.01 -9.00
CA MET A 250 4.04 -7.38 -8.53
C MET A 250 3.53 -8.27 -9.68
N GLN A 251 2.58 -7.81 -10.49
CA GLN A 251 2.07 -8.57 -11.63
C GLN A 251 3.18 -8.92 -12.62
N TRP A 252 4.03 -7.94 -12.95
CA TRP A 252 5.21 -8.18 -13.78
C TRP A 252 6.12 -9.23 -13.15
N ALA A 253 6.48 -9.08 -11.87
CA ALA A 253 7.38 -10.02 -11.20
C ALA A 253 6.81 -11.44 -11.11
N PHE A 254 5.51 -11.59 -10.77
CA PHE A 254 4.84 -12.89 -10.78
C PHE A 254 4.79 -13.51 -12.18
N SER A 255 4.62 -12.71 -13.23
CA SER A 255 4.68 -13.20 -14.62
C SER A 255 6.07 -13.74 -14.99
N ARG A 256 7.14 -13.17 -14.43
CA ARG A 256 8.52 -13.65 -14.62
C ARG A 256 8.75 -14.98 -13.91
N VAL A 257 8.29 -15.10 -12.67
CA VAL A 257 8.37 -16.37 -11.91
C VAL A 257 7.61 -17.47 -12.64
N ALA A 258 6.38 -17.20 -13.08
CA ALA A 258 5.58 -18.16 -13.83
C ALA A 258 6.21 -18.59 -15.16
N ALA A 259 6.98 -17.72 -15.81
CA ALA A 259 7.73 -18.07 -17.03
C ALA A 259 8.96 -18.94 -16.75
N CYS A 260 9.56 -18.85 -15.56
CA CYS A 260 10.70 -19.69 -15.16
C CYS A 260 10.26 -21.11 -14.75
N ASP A 261 9.08 -21.26 -14.17
CA ASP A 261 8.48 -22.55 -13.79
C ASP A 261 7.86 -23.30 -14.98
N ALA A 262 7.99 -22.78 -16.22
CA ALA A 262 7.57 -23.48 -17.42
C ALA A 262 8.49 -24.70 -17.67
N PRO A 263 7.96 -25.93 -17.75
CA PRO A 263 8.76 -27.15 -17.93
C PRO A 263 9.62 -27.18 -19.19
N GLU A 264 9.30 -26.38 -20.22
CA GLU A 264 9.97 -26.42 -21.53
C GLU A 264 11.27 -25.60 -21.60
N THR A 265 11.46 -24.63 -20.69
CA THR A 265 12.61 -23.71 -20.76
C THR A 265 13.95 -24.32 -20.33
N ILE A 266 13.96 -25.57 -19.82
CA ILE A 266 15.18 -26.27 -19.39
C ILE A 266 15.64 -27.32 -20.42
N GLU A 267 14.79 -27.76 -21.35
CA GLU A 267 15.20 -28.75 -22.35
C GLU A 267 16.25 -28.21 -23.33
N TRP A 268 16.09 -26.97 -23.81
CA TRP A 268 17.09 -26.38 -24.72
C TRP A 268 18.41 -26.05 -24.01
N VAL A 269 18.37 -25.69 -22.73
CA VAL A 269 19.58 -25.48 -21.92
C VAL A 269 20.29 -26.81 -21.61
N ARG A 270 19.53 -27.90 -21.34
CA ARG A 270 20.10 -29.26 -21.27
C ARG A 270 20.66 -29.72 -22.60
N ALA A 271 19.99 -29.44 -23.72
CA ALA A 271 20.46 -29.79 -25.06
C ALA A 271 21.76 -29.06 -25.41
N MET A 272 21.88 -27.77 -25.06
CA MET A 272 23.13 -27.00 -25.18
C MET A 272 24.23 -27.52 -24.25
N ALA A 273 23.89 -27.89 -23.01
CA ALA A 273 24.85 -28.45 -22.05
C ALA A 273 25.32 -29.86 -22.47
N GLN A 274 24.47 -30.68 -23.09
CA GLN A 274 24.83 -32.00 -23.62
C GLN A 274 25.65 -31.91 -24.91
N GLN A 275 25.39 -30.92 -25.78
CA GLN A 275 26.26 -30.62 -26.92
C GLN A 275 27.64 -30.11 -26.48
N ALA A 276 27.73 -29.38 -25.37
CA ALA A 276 29.01 -28.93 -24.81
C ALA A 276 29.83 -30.06 -24.16
N VAL A 277 29.21 -31.19 -23.78
CA VAL A 277 29.90 -32.39 -23.25
C VAL A 277 30.31 -33.36 -24.38
N HIS A 278 29.72 -33.24 -25.57
CA HIS A 278 30.00 -34.08 -26.74
C HIS A 278 30.72 -33.35 -27.88
N HIS A 279 31.63 -32.43 -27.57
CA HIS A 279 32.76 -32.19 -28.49
C HIS A 279 33.83 -33.26 -28.24
N PRO A 280 33.89 -34.35 -29.05
CA PRO A 280 35.14 -35.07 -29.17
C PRO A 280 36.15 -34.05 -29.70
N GLY A 281 37.24 -33.87 -28.97
CA GLY A 281 38.42 -33.22 -29.51
C GLY A 281 38.68 -33.84 -30.88
N GLY A 282 38.63 -33.01 -31.91
CA GLY A 282 39.18 -33.36 -33.20
C GLY A 282 40.66 -33.63 -33.02
N LEU A 283 41.06 -34.83 -33.40
CA LEU A 283 42.10 -35.11 -34.39
C LEU A 283 41.89 -36.55 -34.87
#